data_AF-A0A9C9KSP1-F1
#
_entry.id   AF-A0A9C9KSP1-F1
#
_cell.length_a   1.000
_cell.length_b   1.000
_cell.length_c   1.000
_cell.angle_alpha   90.00
_cell.angle_beta   90.00
_cell.angle_gamma   90.00
#
_symmetry.space_group_name_H-M   'P 1'
#
loop_
_entity.id
_entity.type
_entity.pdbx_description
1 polymer ?
#
loop_
_entity_poly.entity_id
_entity_poly.type
_entity_poly.pdbx_seq_one_letter_code
_entity_poly.pdbx_strand_id
1 'polypeptide(L)'
;MKQLTHNKNQKPLFSINRPIKARAYKSKFRAFETTRYLDARKLNSARKISIEVGTIEAAGRCATLVAQIQKGMIIGLKLKGCQTCTPKTKSLAGTYKRILPELARKTCAVPGRKLVLPIPLTFSQKGIIRIPIGPIVIVIQSDPEFCIMIQIGELFCVICFDYIYCGDLTPPP
;
A
#
# COMPACT_ATOMS: atom_id res chain seq x y z
N MET A 1 10.04 6.01 -21.84
CA MET A 1 9.64 5.20 -20.68
C MET A 1 10.90 4.63 -20.04
N LYS A 2 11.24 4.98 -18.79
CA LYS A 2 12.41 4.41 -18.10
C LYS A 2 12.08 2.97 -17.65
N GLN A 3 12.86 1.99 -18.11
CA GLN A 3 12.78 0.61 -17.62
C GLN A 3 12.97 0.58 -16.10
N LEU A 4 12.10 -0.14 -15.41
CA LEU A 4 12.17 -0.40 -13.98
C LEU A 4 13.34 -1.35 -13.73
N THR A 5 14.44 -0.85 -13.18
CA THR A 5 15.55 -1.70 -12.71
C THR A 5 15.13 -2.35 -11.39
N HIS A 6 14.61 -3.57 -11.48
CA HIS A 6 14.20 -4.39 -10.35
C HIS A 6 15.39 -4.73 -9.44
N ASN A 7 15.51 -4.08 -8.28
CA ASN A 7 16.59 -4.40 -7.35
C ASN A 7 16.21 -5.64 -6.50
N LYS A 8 16.67 -6.82 -6.92
CA LYS A 8 16.47 -8.09 -6.19
C LYS A 8 17.20 -8.14 -4.83
N ASN A 9 18.23 -7.33 -4.62
CA ASN A 9 19.12 -7.39 -3.45
C ASN A 9 18.76 -6.39 -2.34
N GLN A 10 17.49 -6.01 -2.24
CA GLN A 10 17.06 -5.10 -1.18
C GLN A 10 17.13 -5.80 0.20
N LYS A 11 17.86 -5.20 1.16
CA LYS A 11 17.88 -5.66 2.55
C LYS A 11 16.49 -5.46 3.19
N PRO A 12 15.91 -6.46 3.88
CA PRO A 12 14.66 -6.28 4.60
C PRO A 12 14.86 -5.27 5.76
N LEU A 13 13.82 -4.48 6.03
CA LEU A 13 13.75 -3.61 7.20
C LEU A 13 13.73 -4.44 8.48
N PHE A 14 12.92 -5.50 8.47
CA PHE A 14 12.84 -6.48 9.54
C PHE A 14 12.26 -7.78 8.98
N SER A 15 12.46 -8.85 9.75
CA SER A 15 11.88 -10.16 9.49
C SER A 15 11.11 -10.64 10.71
N ILE A 16 9.99 -11.29 10.46
CA ILE A 16 9.24 -12.08 11.43
C ILE A 16 9.49 -13.54 11.06
N ASN A 17 9.84 -14.38 12.03
CA ASN A 17 10.13 -15.79 11.78
C ASN A 17 9.06 -16.73 12.34
N ARG A 18 8.15 -16.23 13.20
CA ARG A 18 7.03 -16.95 13.81
C ARG A 18 5.85 -16.01 13.99
N PRO A 19 4.59 -16.49 13.89
CA PRO A 19 4.16 -17.84 13.51
C PRO A 19 4.44 -18.19 12.04
N ILE A 20 4.88 -17.22 11.25
CA ILE A 20 5.20 -17.36 9.83
C ILE A 20 6.50 -16.62 9.52
N LYS A 21 7.23 -17.10 8.52
CA LYS A 21 8.35 -16.34 7.94
C LYS A 21 7.73 -15.19 7.14
N ALA A 22 8.11 -13.96 7.43
CA ALA A 22 7.76 -12.79 6.65
C ALA A 22 8.90 -11.78 6.69
N ARG A 23 9.10 -11.07 5.59
CA ARG A 23 10.13 -10.04 5.44
C ARG A 23 9.45 -8.76 5.00
N ALA A 24 9.70 -7.70 5.76
CA ALA A 24 9.21 -6.38 5.45
C ALA A 24 10.29 -5.57 4.73
N TYR A 25 9.91 -4.84 3.69
CA TYR A 25 10.80 -4.05 2.86
C TYR A 25 10.27 -2.63 2.74
N LYS A 26 11.19 -1.67 2.64
CA LYS A 26 10.83 -0.29 2.32
C LYS A 26 10.35 -0.23 0.88
N SER A 27 9.11 0.19 0.64
CA SER A 27 8.65 0.34 -0.75
C SER A 27 9.30 1.55 -1.42
N LYS A 28 9.50 1.43 -2.74
CA LYS A 28 9.69 2.57 -3.63
C LYS A 28 8.38 2.78 -4.37
N PHE A 29 7.75 3.93 -4.18
CA PHE A 29 6.55 4.30 -4.94
C PHE A 29 6.91 5.29 -6.04
N ARG A 30 6.35 5.09 -7.23
CA ARG A 30 6.44 5.98 -8.37
C ARG A 30 5.03 6.26 -8.86
N ALA A 31 4.55 7.50 -8.69
CA ALA A 31 3.26 7.91 -9.21
C ALA A 31 3.26 7.88 -10.75
N PHE A 32 2.13 7.54 -11.36
CA PHE A 32 1.98 7.68 -12.81
C PHE A 32 1.80 9.14 -13.19
N GLU A 33 2.39 9.56 -14.32
CA GLU A 33 2.26 10.95 -14.80
C GLU A 33 0.80 11.33 -15.06
N THR A 34 0.00 10.37 -15.52
CA THR A 34 -1.45 10.52 -15.75
C THR A 34 -2.21 10.95 -14.49
N THR A 35 -1.71 10.63 -13.29
CA THR A 35 -2.36 11.07 -12.03
C THR A 35 -2.36 12.58 -11.85
N ARG A 36 -1.42 13.30 -12.49
CA ARG A 36 -1.34 14.77 -12.42
C ARG A 36 -2.48 15.46 -13.19
N TYR A 37 -3.10 14.75 -14.12
CA TYR A 37 -4.13 15.27 -15.01
C TYR A 37 -5.55 14.84 -14.60
N LEU A 38 -5.72 14.31 -13.38
CA LEU A 38 -7.03 13.90 -12.89
C LEU A 38 -7.92 15.12 -12.65
N ASP A 39 -9.10 15.12 -13.29
CA ASP A 39 -10.12 16.14 -13.10
C ASP A 39 -10.81 15.98 -11.75
N ALA A 40 -10.44 16.82 -10.79
CA ALA A 40 -10.98 16.81 -9.44
C ALA A 40 -12.51 16.95 -9.39
N ARG A 41 -13.13 17.69 -10.33
CA ARG A 41 -14.59 17.85 -10.36
C ARG A 41 -15.27 16.53 -10.69
N LYS A 42 -14.73 15.80 -11.67
CA LYS A 42 -15.22 14.45 -12.02
C LYS A 42 -14.97 13.44 -10.89
N LEU A 43 -13.84 13.55 -10.18
CA LEU A 43 -13.60 12.70 -9.00
C LEU A 43 -14.63 12.98 -7.90
N ASN A 44 -14.95 14.25 -7.63
CA ASN A 44 -15.94 14.66 -6.63
C ASN A 44 -17.36 14.20 -6.94
N SER A 45 -17.75 14.14 -8.22
CA SER A 45 -19.06 13.65 -8.63
C SER A 45 -19.12 12.14 -8.87
N ALA A 46 -17.97 11.44 -8.84
CA ALA A 46 -17.92 10.02 -9.12
C ALA A 46 -18.61 9.19 -8.01
N ARG A 47 -19.57 8.34 -8.42
CA ARG A 47 -20.26 7.41 -7.51
C ARG A 47 -19.30 6.40 -6.89
N LYS A 48 -18.43 5.81 -7.71
CA LYS A 48 -17.30 4.94 -7.32
C LYS A 48 -16.45 4.65 -8.55
N ILE A 49 -15.15 4.93 -8.52
CA ILE A 49 -14.22 4.65 -9.64
C ILE A 49 -12.91 4.06 -9.11
N SER A 50 -12.17 3.38 -9.98
CA SER A 50 -10.84 2.84 -9.66
C SER A 50 -9.81 3.46 -10.60
N ILE A 51 -8.74 4.03 -10.07
CA ILE A 51 -7.69 4.71 -10.83
C ILE A 51 -6.34 4.12 -10.46
N GLU A 52 -5.53 3.80 -11.47
CA GLU A 52 -4.14 3.40 -11.24
C GLU A 52 -3.31 4.63 -10.87
N VAL A 53 -2.73 4.62 -9.67
CA VAL A 53 -2.05 5.82 -9.12
C VAL A 53 -0.54 5.76 -9.28
N GLY A 54 0.02 4.58 -9.50
CA GLY A 54 1.45 4.41 -9.64
C GLY A 54 1.89 2.97 -9.42
N THR A 55 3.20 2.77 -9.45
CA THR A 55 3.84 1.47 -9.16
C THR A 55 4.54 1.50 -7.82
N ILE A 56 4.44 0.39 -7.10
CA ILE A 56 5.22 0.09 -5.91
C ILE A 56 6.24 -0.99 -6.22
N GLU A 57 7.46 -0.84 -5.71
CA GLU A 57 8.55 -1.77 -5.93
C GLU A 57 9.25 -2.11 -4.60
N ALA A 58 9.51 -3.39 -4.36
CA ALA A 58 10.48 -3.85 -3.36
C ALA A 58 10.99 -5.26 -3.69
N ALA A 59 12.23 -5.54 -3.31
CA ALA A 59 12.87 -6.86 -3.45
C ALA A 59 12.71 -7.47 -4.85
N GLY A 60 12.87 -6.65 -5.89
CA GLY A 60 12.74 -7.07 -7.29
C GLY A 60 11.31 -7.33 -7.77
N ARG A 61 10.29 -7.13 -6.92
CA ARG A 61 8.87 -7.24 -7.29
C ARG A 61 8.27 -5.87 -7.52
N CYS A 62 7.33 -5.80 -8.45
CA CYS A 62 6.61 -4.58 -8.80
C CYS A 62 5.12 -4.86 -8.92
N ALA A 63 4.30 -3.97 -8.37
CA ALA A 63 2.85 -4.00 -8.56
C ALA A 63 2.29 -2.61 -8.84
N THR A 64 1.19 -2.53 -9.57
CA THR A 64 0.44 -1.28 -9.72
C THR A 64 -0.48 -1.08 -8.51
N LEU A 65 -0.40 0.10 -7.91
CA LEU A 65 -1.33 0.54 -6.86
C LEU A 65 -2.55 1.20 -7.51
N VAL A 66 -3.73 0.74 -7.13
CA VAL A 66 -5.01 1.24 -7.62
C VAL A 66 -5.77 1.86 -6.46
N ALA A 67 -6.19 3.12 -6.61
CA ALA A 67 -7.05 3.79 -5.63
C ALA A 67 -8.52 3.69 -6.03
N GLN A 68 -9.36 3.29 -5.09
CA GLN A 68 -10.81 3.37 -5.22
C GLN A 68 -11.26 4.73 -4.69
N ILE A 69 -11.91 5.51 -5.54
CA ILE A 69 -12.35 6.88 -5.24
C ILE A 69 -13.87 6.95 -5.29
N GLN A 70 -14.47 7.58 -4.29
CA GLN A 70 -15.90 7.88 -4.23
C GLN A 70 -16.08 9.29 -3.67
N LYS A 71 -16.88 10.11 -4.35
CA LYS A 71 -17.12 11.52 -3.96
C LYS A 71 -15.83 12.30 -3.68
N GLY A 72 -14.81 12.08 -4.51
CA GLY A 72 -13.53 12.77 -4.37
C GLY A 72 -12.74 12.37 -3.13
N MET A 73 -12.97 11.17 -2.57
CA MET A 73 -12.23 10.62 -1.45
C MET A 73 -11.71 9.22 -1.80
N ILE A 74 -10.48 8.90 -1.38
CA ILE A 74 -9.97 7.54 -1.47
C ILE A 74 -10.66 6.70 -0.40
N ILE A 75 -11.45 5.72 -0.81
CA ILE A 75 -12.17 4.80 0.06
C ILE A 75 -11.50 3.42 0.16
N GLY A 76 -10.45 3.18 -0.63
CA GLY A 76 -9.71 1.93 -0.59
C GLY A 76 -8.53 1.93 -1.55
N LEU A 77 -7.60 1.00 -1.32
CA LEU A 77 -6.49 0.72 -2.23
C LEU A 77 -6.50 -0.76 -2.62
N LYS A 78 -5.99 -1.07 -3.81
CA LYS A 78 -5.83 -2.42 -4.33
C LYS A 78 -4.50 -2.55 -5.05
N LEU A 79 -4.00 -3.78 -5.14
CA LEU A 79 -2.88 -4.12 -5.99
C LEU A 79 -3.39 -4.71 -7.29
N LYS A 80 -2.80 -4.33 -8.41
CA LYS A 80 -3.09 -4.84 -9.74
C LYS A 80 -1.79 -5.12 -10.46
N GLY A 81 -1.72 -6.27 -11.14
CA GLY A 81 -0.60 -6.65 -12.02
C GLY A 81 0.73 -6.78 -11.28
N CYS A 82 1.22 -8.00 -11.11
CA CYS A 82 2.62 -8.23 -10.76
C CYS A 82 3.12 -9.42 -11.54
N GLN A 83 4.09 -9.18 -12.43
CA GLN A 83 4.62 -10.22 -13.32
C GLN A 83 5.32 -11.36 -12.56
N THR A 84 5.82 -11.07 -11.37
CA THR A 84 6.58 -12.01 -10.53
C THR A 84 5.80 -12.47 -9.29
N CYS A 85 4.52 -12.11 -9.16
CA CYS A 85 3.69 -12.48 -8.02
C CYS A 85 2.63 -13.46 -8.51
N THR A 86 2.52 -14.61 -7.86
CA THR A 86 1.40 -15.53 -8.09
C THR A 86 0.33 -15.24 -7.03
N PRO A 87 -0.90 -14.86 -7.43
CA PRO A 87 -2.01 -14.78 -6.48
C PRO A 87 -2.20 -16.16 -5.85
N LYS A 88 -2.37 -16.21 -4.52
CA LYS A 88 -2.64 -17.47 -3.84
C LYS A 88 -4.14 -17.71 -3.83
N THR A 89 -4.55 -18.93 -4.19
CA THR A 89 -5.94 -19.37 -4.17
C THR A 89 -6.57 -19.46 -2.76
N LYS A 90 -5.76 -19.45 -1.69
CA LYS A 90 -6.25 -19.49 -0.31
C LYS A 90 -5.97 -18.17 0.41
N SER A 91 -7.03 -17.52 0.88
CA SER A 91 -6.95 -16.31 1.70
C SER A 91 -6.15 -16.59 2.99
N LEU A 92 -5.10 -15.82 3.22
CA LEU A 92 -4.27 -15.86 4.43
C LEU A 92 -4.68 -14.78 5.44
N ALA A 93 -5.88 -14.20 5.29
CA ALA A 93 -6.38 -13.16 6.18
C ALA A 93 -6.29 -13.54 7.67
N GLY A 94 -6.60 -14.79 8.02
CA GLY A 94 -6.47 -15.30 9.39
C GLY A 94 -5.02 -15.35 9.90
N THR A 95 -4.05 -15.56 9.00
CA THR A 95 -2.62 -15.50 9.32
C THR A 95 -2.16 -14.06 9.53
N TYR A 96 -2.60 -13.14 8.66
CA TYR A 96 -2.30 -11.71 8.80
C TYR A 96 -2.86 -11.13 10.11
N LYS A 97 -4.05 -11.57 10.54
CA LYS A 97 -4.62 -11.20 11.85
C LYS A 97 -3.68 -11.50 13.02
N ARG A 98 -2.91 -12.59 12.97
CA ARG A 98 -1.99 -12.99 14.05
C ARG A 98 -0.69 -12.19 14.06
N ILE A 99 -0.21 -11.77 12.89
CA ILE A 99 1.07 -11.05 12.75
C ILE A 99 0.90 -9.53 12.69
N LEU A 100 -0.32 -9.03 12.43
CA LEU A 100 -0.56 -7.60 12.25
C LEU A 100 -0.05 -6.76 13.43
N PRO A 101 -0.25 -7.16 14.70
CA PRO A 101 0.31 -6.42 15.84
C PRO A 101 1.83 -6.32 15.81
N GLU A 102 2.52 -7.41 15.48
CA GLU A 102 3.98 -7.42 15.41
C GLU A 102 4.49 -6.61 14.21
N LEU A 103 3.85 -6.77 13.05
CA LEU A 103 4.13 -5.99 11.84
C LEU A 103 3.95 -4.50 12.11
N ALA A 104 2.87 -4.10 12.76
CA ALA A 104 2.56 -2.72 13.05
C ALA A 104 3.55 -2.11 14.03
N ARG A 105 3.82 -2.78 15.15
CA ARG A 105 4.82 -2.33 16.12
C ARG A 105 6.19 -2.11 15.47
N LYS A 106 6.63 -3.05 14.63
CA LYS A 106 7.90 -2.93 13.90
C LYS A 106 7.85 -1.85 12.82
N THR A 107 6.70 -1.63 12.18
CA THR A 107 6.49 -0.60 11.15
C THR A 107 6.45 0.81 11.75
N CYS A 108 5.81 1.00 12.91
CA CYS A 108 5.83 2.27 13.66
C CYS A 108 7.27 2.69 14.03
N ALA A 109 8.13 1.71 14.31
CA ALA A 109 9.53 1.94 14.61
C ALA A 109 10.39 2.25 13.37
N VAL A 110 9.86 2.13 12.14
CA VAL A 110 10.58 2.45 10.90
C VAL A 110 10.45 3.95 10.61
N PRO A 111 11.55 4.72 10.64
CA PRO A 111 11.52 6.10 10.17
C PRO A 111 11.28 6.12 8.66
N GLY A 112 10.18 6.75 8.23
CA GLY A 112 9.79 6.78 6.83
C GLY A 112 8.92 7.99 6.50
N ARG A 113 9.18 8.60 5.34
CA ARG A 113 8.32 9.66 4.81
C ARG A 113 6.96 9.06 4.45
N LYS A 114 5.89 9.70 4.92
CA LYS A 114 4.53 9.40 4.47
C LYS A 114 4.46 9.65 2.96
N LEU A 115 3.99 8.66 2.22
CA LEU A 115 3.75 8.75 0.80
C LEU A 115 2.58 9.69 0.55
N VAL A 116 2.90 10.86 0.00
CA VAL A 116 1.91 11.81 -0.45
C VAL A 116 1.47 11.38 -1.85
N LEU A 117 0.26 10.87 -1.96
CA LEU A 117 -0.33 10.70 -3.29
C LEU A 117 -0.64 12.08 -3.87
N PRO A 118 -0.25 12.35 -5.13
CA PRO A 118 -0.63 13.57 -5.84
C PRO A 118 -2.07 13.41 -6.35
N ILE A 119 -3.03 13.25 -5.45
CA ILE A 119 -4.45 13.26 -5.84
C ILE A 119 -5.02 14.58 -5.34
N PRO A 120 -5.59 15.41 -6.22
CA PRO A 120 -6.28 16.62 -5.81
C PRO A 120 -7.58 16.22 -5.13
N LEU A 121 -7.54 16.08 -3.81
CA LEU A 121 -8.73 15.88 -3.01
C LEU A 121 -9.06 17.24 -2.42
N THR A 122 -10.17 17.80 -2.89
CA THR A 122 -10.70 19.13 -2.57
C THR A 122 -9.85 20.33 -3.01
N PHE A 123 -10.43 21.14 -3.90
CA PHE A 123 -10.20 22.59 -3.90
C PHE A 123 -10.80 23.15 -2.61
N SER A 124 -10.06 23.05 -1.50
CA SER A 124 -10.17 24.12 -0.51
C SER A 124 -9.55 25.35 -1.16
N GLN A 125 -10.22 26.49 -1.09
CA GLN A 125 -9.72 27.77 -1.61
C GLN A 125 -8.34 28.17 -1.01
N LYS A 126 -7.78 27.37 -0.10
CA LYS A 126 -6.46 27.52 0.52
C LYS A 126 -5.46 26.37 0.30
N GLY A 127 -5.68 25.43 -0.63
CA GLY A 127 -4.60 24.54 -1.10
C GLY A 127 -4.95 23.06 -1.28
N ILE A 128 -4.03 22.36 -1.94
CA ILE A 128 -4.07 20.93 -2.28
C ILE A 128 -4.02 20.08 -1.00
N ILE A 129 -5.11 19.40 -0.64
CA ILE A 129 -5.07 18.43 0.47
C ILE A 129 -4.32 17.18 0.00
N ARG A 130 -3.12 17.01 0.53
CA ARG A 130 -2.25 15.86 0.35
C ARG A 130 -2.68 14.78 1.35
N ILE A 131 -3.17 13.61 0.91
CA ILE A 131 -3.30 12.48 1.85
C ILE A 131 -1.90 11.96 2.15
N PRO A 132 -1.44 12.05 3.42
CA PRO A 132 -0.22 11.40 3.81
C PRO A 132 -0.55 9.92 4.03
N ILE A 133 -0.38 9.07 3.01
CA ILE A 133 -0.36 7.62 3.25
C ILE A 133 0.88 7.34 4.07
N GLY A 134 0.76 6.67 5.22
CA GLY A 134 1.90 6.28 6.04
C GLY A 134 3.00 5.57 5.24
N PRO A 135 4.21 5.37 5.80
CA PRO A 135 5.27 4.66 5.06
C PRO A 135 4.72 3.34 4.52
N ILE A 136 4.63 3.21 3.18
CA ILE A 136 4.14 1.97 2.57
C ILE A 136 5.25 0.94 2.76
N VAL A 137 4.99 -0.03 3.64
CA VAL A 137 5.89 -1.16 3.88
C VAL A 137 5.37 -2.33 3.05
N ILE A 138 6.23 -2.90 2.22
CA ILE A 138 5.88 -4.12 1.49
C ILE A 138 6.21 -5.30 2.39
N VAL A 139 5.22 -6.17 2.64
CA VAL A 139 5.38 -7.40 3.39
C VAL A 139 5.38 -8.56 2.41
N ILE A 140 6.46 -9.34 2.42
CA ILE A 140 6.61 -10.57 1.66
C ILE A 140 6.64 -11.72 2.67
N GLN A 141 5.54 -12.45 2.76
CA GLN A 141 5.37 -13.56 3.69
C GLN A 141 5.94 -14.85 3.10
N SER A 142 5.47 -15.25 1.93
CA SER A 142 5.99 -16.41 1.21
C SER A 142 6.27 -15.98 -0.23
N ASP A 143 7.31 -16.51 -0.86
CA ASP A 143 7.39 -16.41 -2.31
C ASP A 143 6.18 -17.17 -2.88
N PRO A 144 5.25 -16.54 -3.64
CA PRO A 144 5.33 -15.24 -4.33
C PRO A 144 4.35 -14.16 -3.85
N GLU A 145 3.82 -14.29 -2.64
CA GLU A 145 2.86 -13.37 -2.04
C GLU A 145 3.48 -12.00 -1.74
N PHE A 146 2.81 -10.95 -2.22
CA PHE A 146 3.25 -9.56 -2.14
C PHE A 146 2.08 -8.71 -1.66
N CYS A 147 2.21 -8.19 -0.44
CA CYS A 147 1.20 -7.36 0.19
C CYS A 147 1.82 -6.03 0.60
N ILE A 148 1.00 -4.98 0.64
CA ILE A 148 1.39 -3.71 1.24
C ILE A 148 0.73 -3.55 2.59
N MET A 149 1.49 -3.00 3.52
CA MET A 149 0.99 -2.50 4.78
C MET A 149 0.98 -0.97 4.71
N ILE A 150 -0.17 -0.39 5.04
CA ILE A 150 -0.39 1.04 5.08
C ILE A 150 -1.03 1.43 6.42
N GLN A 151 -0.73 2.63 6.88
CA GLN A 151 -1.40 3.24 8.01
C GLN A 151 -2.41 4.28 7.50
N ILE A 152 -3.65 4.20 7.99
CA ILE A 152 -4.75 5.12 7.70
C ILE A 152 -5.31 5.60 9.05
N GLY A 153 -4.91 6.79 9.50
CA GLY A 153 -5.20 7.22 10.87
C GLY A 153 -4.55 6.29 11.89
N GLU A 154 -5.36 5.72 12.79
CA GLU A 154 -4.95 4.73 13.80
C GLU A 154 -5.04 3.27 13.29
N LEU A 155 -5.64 3.06 12.11
CA LEU A 155 -5.78 1.73 11.51
C LEU A 155 -4.52 1.35 10.73
N PHE A 156 -4.13 0.08 10.84
CA PHE A 156 -3.20 -0.50 9.88
C PHE A 156 -3.92 -1.53 9.02
N CYS A 157 -3.74 -1.38 7.72
CA CYS A 157 -4.30 -2.26 6.72
C CYS A 157 -3.18 -3.00 5.98
N VAL A 158 -3.36 -4.30 5.83
CA VAL A 158 -2.60 -5.12 4.90
C VAL A 158 -3.46 -5.40 3.68
N ILE A 159 -2.93 -5.07 2.50
CA ILE A 159 -3.59 -5.18 1.22
C ILE A 159 -2.76 -6.11 0.36
N CYS A 160 -3.35 -7.25 0.03
CA CYS A 160 -2.82 -8.22 -0.91
C CYS A 160 -3.62 -8.15 -2.22
N PHE A 161 -3.29 -8.98 -3.21
CA PHE A 161 -4.04 -9.01 -4.48
C PHE A 161 -5.50 -9.44 -4.29
N ASP A 162 -5.74 -10.45 -3.44
CA ASP A 162 -7.04 -11.12 -3.35
C ASP A 162 -7.85 -10.76 -2.10
N TYR A 163 -7.25 -10.04 -1.14
CA TYR A 163 -7.94 -9.64 0.09
C TYR A 163 -7.32 -8.41 0.75
N ILE A 164 -8.12 -7.79 1.61
CA ILE A 164 -7.75 -6.66 2.45
C ILE A 164 -8.06 -7.04 3.88
N TYR A 165 -7.13 -6.77 4.79
CA TYR A 165 -7.34 -6.92 6.22
C TYR A 165 -6.91 -5.64 6.93
N CYS A 166 -7.84 -5.00 7.64
CA CYS A 166 -7.57 -3.85 8.48
C CYS A 166 -7.85 -4.22 9.93
N GLY A 167 -7.01 -3.75 10.85
CA GLY A 167 -7.21 -3.92 12.28
C GLY A 167 -6.89 -2.65 13.02
N ASP A 168 -7.67 -2.37 14.07
CA ASP A 168 -7.31 -1.41 15.10
C ASP A 168 -6.11 -1.95 15.86
N LEU A 169 -5.09 -1.12 15.98
CA LEU A 169 -3.93 -1.40 16.80
C LEU A 169 -3.97 -0.46 17.98
N THR A 170 -5.02 -0.60 18.78
CA THR A 170 -4.85 -0.34 20.20
C THR A 170 -3.73 -1.27 20.66
N PRO A 171 -2.60 -0.74 21.15
CA PRO A 171 -1.61 -1.62 21.78
C PRO A 171 -2.35 -2.42 22.86
N PRO A 172 -2.14 -3.74 22.98
CA PRO A 172 -2.60 -4.42 24.18
C PRO A 172 -2.01 -3.68 25.40
N PRO A 173 -2.80 -3.52 26.48
CA PRO A 173 -2.34 -2.84 27.70
C PRO A 173 -1.04 -3.44 28.23
#